data_AF-A0A2S0LIA5-F1
#
_entry.id   AF-A0A2S0LIA5-F1
#
_cell.length_a   1.000
_cell.length_b   1.000
_cell.length_c   1.000
_cell.angle_alpha   90.00
_cell.angle_beta   90.00
_cell.angle_gamma   90.00
#
_symmetry.space_group_name_H-M   'P 1'
#
loop_
_entity.id
_entity.type
_entity.pdbx_description
1 polymer ?
#
loop_
_entity_poly.entity_id
_entity_poly.type
_entity_poly.pdbx_seq_one_letter_code
_entity_poly.pdbx_strand_id
1 'polypeptide(L)'
;MMKKVLYFSFFALQLSVFTACNDTSNAEKATASATVEAPKPPVYEFGFNLNDYTIVKDTIKQGDTFGKLLEENNIGAVDIHNITQKTKGEFNPKNIRTGKVYAFLYDKKDPSKPHSFIYQPNVTDYVVVRLGDSVHAYKAQRKVTIVEKALAGNINSNLTVDALAAGISANATYQMGQIFDYTIDFFRLQKGDNFKIIYEERYVDDTIFAGVEKVKAAYFEWQGKPYYAFNFTTDSAKGTNGYYDEKGNMMKRMFLKSPLDIFRITSKFGMRFHPVLHRMKGHFGTDYAAPTGTPIRVTAAGTVIEAGYSSGNGNYVKVRHNNMYTTQYLHMSRILARRGQHVSQGQVIGLVGSTGLATGPHVCYRFWKNGRQVDPLREKLPESVPIDARLKAKYLKEIAPLKEQLDALKATPIEMEEEVTNVQKQTVS
;
A
#
# COMPACT_ATOMS: atom_id res chain seq x y z
N MET A 1 44.49 2.01 -70.83
CA MET A 1 45.93 1.91 -71.19
C MET A 1 46.58 0.95 -70.20
N MET A 2 47.11 -0.21 -70.63
CA MET A 2 48.48 -0.43 -71.14
C MET A 2 49.54 -0.37 -70.00
N LYS A 3 50.07 -1.53 -69.55
CA LYS A 3 51.33 -2.20 -70.00
C LYS A 3 52.53 -1.82 -69.09
N LYS A 4 53.51 -2.67 -68.72
CA LYS A 4 53.88 -4.09 -69.04
C LYS A 4 54.15 -4.89 -67.72
N VAL A 5 54.39 -6.22 -67.61
CA VAL A 5 55.36 -7.19 -68.23
C VAL A 5 56.84 -6.73 -68.01
N LEU A 6 57.87 -7.54 -67.71
CA LEU A 6 58.16 -8.99 -67.84
C LEU A 6 58.73 -9.56 -66.49
N TYR A 7 59.47 -10.68 -66.31
CA TYR A 7 60.20 -11.64 -67.18
C TYR A 7 60.31 -13.08 -66.57
N PHE A 8 60.74 -13.99 -67.44
CA PHE A 8 61.41 -15.33 -67.37
C PHE A 8 62.30 -15.67 -66.13
N SER A 9 62.77 -16.92 -65.86
CA SER A 9 62.88 -18.24 -66.56
C SER A 9 62.65 -19.40 -65.55
N PHE A 10 62.18 -20.62 -65.84
CA PHE A 10 62.54 -21.67 -66.83
C PHE A 10 63.75 -22.57 -66.44
N PHE A 11 63.50 -23.64 -65.67
CA PHE A 11 64.28 -24.90 -65.55
C PHE A 11 63.48 -25.87 -64.66
N ALA A 12 63.53 -27.20 -64.71
CA ALA A 12 63.74 -28.19 -65.76
C ALA A 12 63.35 -29.54 -65.11
N LEU A 13 62.57 -30.33 -65.83
CA LEU A 13 62.19 -31.72 -65.53
C LEU A 13 63.30 -32.58 -64.90
N GLN A 14 63.01 -33.26 -63.78
CA GLN A 14 63.46 -34.63 -63.55
C GLN A 14 62.35 -35.49 -62.95
N LEU A 15 62.34 -36.77 -63.30
CA LEU A 15 61.36 -37.77 -62.94
C LEU A 15 62.09 -38.95 -62.28
N SER A 16 61.73 -39.27 -61.04
CA SER A 16 62.28 -40.44 -60.34
C SER A 16 61.20 -41.09 -59.47
N VAL A 17 60.55 -42.13 -60.01
CA VAL A 17 59.60 -42.96 -59.27
C VAL A 17 60.37 -43.98 -58.44
N PHE A 18 60.19 -43.96 -57.13
CA PHE A 18 60.54 -45.08 -56.24
C PHE A 18 59.31 -45.51 -55.46
N THR A 19 58.70 -46.60 -55.88
CA THR A 19 57.68 -47.32 -55.12
C THR A 19 58.36 -48.17 -54.04
N ALA A 20 58.09 -47.85 -52.77
CA ALA A 20 58.37 -48.73 -51.65
C ALA A 20 57.10 -48.84 -50.79
N CYS A 21 56.41 -49.98 -50.90
CA CYS A 21 55.30 -50.28 -50.01
C CYS A 21 55.84 -50.66 -48.63
N ASN A 22 55.20 -50.18 -47.57
CA ASN A 22 55.14 -50.94 -46.32
C ASN A 22 53.85 -50.60 -45.60
N ASP A 23 53.12 -51.63 -45.13
CA ASP A 23 51.85 -51.44 -44.46
C ASP A 23 52.04 -50.88 -43.04
N THR A 24 51.24 -49.89 -42.68
CA THR A 24 50.67 -49.84 -41.31
C THR A 24 49.43 -48.96 -41.29
N SER A 25 48.30 -49.55 -40.90
CA SER A 25 47.05 -48.82 -40.71
C SER A 25 47.14 -47.90 -39.48
N ASN A 26 46.97 -46.60 -39.68
CA ASN A 26 46.52 -45.70 -38.61
C ASN A 26 45.47 -44.74 -39.17
N ALA A 27 44.21 -45.02 -38.88
CA ALA A 27 43.13 -44.10 -39.19
C ALA A 27 43.19 -42.93 -38.20
N GLU A 28 43.44 -41.73 -38.71
CA GLU A 28 43.35 -40.51 -37.90
C GLU A 28 41.93 -40.38 -37.36
N LYS A 29 41.77 -40.59 -36.04
CA LYS A 29 40.52 -40.23 -35.35
C LYS A 29 40.39 -38.72 -35.40
N ALA A 30 39.52 -38.22 -36.27
CA ALA A 30 39.03 -36.86 -36.23
C ALA A 30 38.29 -36.62 -34.91
N THR A 31 39.03 -36.19 -33.88
CA THR A 31 38.49 -35.74 -32.60
C THR A 31 37.72 -34.45 -32.82
N ALA A 32 36.41 -34.57 -33.05
CA ALA A 32 35.50 -33.44 -33.08
C ALA A 32 35.64 -32.65 -31.77
N SER A 33 36.27 -31.46 -31.86
CA SER A 33 36.42 -30.56 -30.72
C SER A 33 35.04 -30.03 -30.35
N ALA A 34 34.44 -30.61 -29.31
CA ALA A 34 33.16 -30.16 -28.79
C ALA A 34 33.35 -28.78 -28.13
N THR A 35 32.97 -27.71 -28.85
CA THR A 35 33.00 -26.35 -28.34
C THR A 35 32.04 -26.23 -27.16
N VAL A 36 32.55 -26.28 -25.94
CA VAL A 36 31.74 -26.16 -24.72
C VAL A 36 31.23 -24.71 -24.64
N GLU A 37 29.96 -24.51 -25.02
CA GLU A 37 29.27 -23.23 -24.87
C GLU A 37 29.33 -22.79 -23.39
N ALA A 38 29.79 -21.57 -23.13
CA ALA A 38 29.93 -21.08 -21.76
C ALA A 38 28.57 -21.11 -21.05
N PRO A 39 28.48 -21.62 -19.81
CA PRO A 39 27.20 -21.80 -19.13
C PRO A 39 26.52 -20.45 -18.93
N LYS A 40 25.33 -20.30 -19.52
CA LYS A 40 24.51 -19.09 -19.45
C LYS A 40 24.24 -18.74 -17.98
N PRO A 41 24.35 -17.47 -17.55
CA PRO A 41 24.20 -17.11 -16.14
C PRO A 41 22.82 -17.54 -15.62
N PRO A 42 22.74 -18.14 -14.42
CA PRO A 42 21.50 -18.76 -13.94
C PRO A 42 20.44 -17.71 -13.65
N VAL A 43 19.38 -17.73 -14.46
CA VAL A 43 18.19 -16.87 -14.27
C VAL A 43 17.26 -17.57 -13.29
N TYR A 44 17.01 -16.97 -12.13
CA TYR A 44 16.10 -17.52 -11.12
C TYR A 44 14.72 -16.87 -11.16
N GLU A 45 13.66 -17.67 -11.07
CA GLU A 45 12.31 -17.19 -10.79
C GLU A 45 11.57 -18.17 -9.87
N PHE A 46 10.80 -17.65 -8.91
CA PHE A 46 10.10 -18.44 -7.88
C PHE A 46 10.99 -19.45 -7.11
N GLY A 47 12.31 -19.19 -7.04
CA GLY A 47 13.29 -20.08 -6.43
C GLY A 47 13.82 -21.21 -7.34
N PHE A 48 13.44 -21.24 -8.62
CA PHE A 48 13.90 -22.24 -9.61
C PHE A 48 14.85 -21.63 -10.63
N ASN A 49 15.87 -22.39 -11.03
CA ASN A 49 16.81 -22.03 -12.09
C ASN A 49 16.18 -22.27 -13.47
N LEU A 50 15.88 -21.22 -14.22
CA LEU A 50 15.29 -21.29 -15.56
C LEU A 50 16.28 -21.79 -16.64
N ASN A 51 17.54 -22.08 -16.29
CA ASN A 51 18.39 -22.92 -17.13
C ASN A 51 17.91 -24.38 -17.14
N ASP A 52 17.44 -24.91 -16.01
CA ASP A 52 16.97 -26.30 -15.86
C ASP A 52 15.48 -26.48 -16.22
N TYR A 53 14.66 -25.47 -15.94
CA TYR A 53 13.20 -25.53 -16.12
C TYR A 53 12.68 -24.58 -17.19
N THR A 54 11.61 -24.99 -17.89
CA THR A 54 10.80 -24.12 -18.75
C THR A 54 9.59 -23.64 -17.96
N ILE A 55 9.35 -22.32 -17.93
CA ILE A 55 8.21 -21.71 -17.22
C ILE A 55 7.13 -21.25 -18.21
N VAL A 56 5.90 -21.70 -17.98
CA VAL A 56 4.69 -21.29 -18.71
C VAL A 56 3.81 -20.51 -17.74
N LYS A 57 3.49 -19.25 -18.04
CA LYS A 57 2.72 -18.34 -17.16
C LYS A 57 1.42 -17.92 -17.83
N ASP A 58 0.36 -17.81 -17.03
CA ASP A 58 -0.92 -17.24 -17.47
C ASP A 58 -1.66 -16.66 -16.24
N THR A 59 -2.84 -16.09 -16.46
CA THR A 59 -3.70 -15.51 -15.43
C THR A 59 -4.99 -16.31 -15.29
N ILE A 60 -5.38 -16.62 -14.05
CA ILE A 60 -6.63 -17.32 -13.73
C ILE A 60 -7.82 -16.55 -14.31
N LYS A 61 -8.62 -17.19 -15.17
CA LYS A 61 -9.84 -16.63 -15.77
C LYS A 61 -11.09 -17.06 -15.00
N GLN A 62 -12.26 -16.57 -15.42
CA GLN A 62 -13.53 -16.95 -14.81
C GLN A 62 -13.87 -18.40 -15.17
N GLY A 63 -14.13 -19.24 -14.16
CA GLY A 63 -14.41 -20.67 -14.32
C GLY A 63 -13.18 -21.57 -14.19
N ASP A 64 -11.97 -21.02 -14.14
CA ASP A 64 -10.77 -21.82 -13.87
C ASP A 64 -10.75 -22.33 -12.42
N THR A 65 -10.29 -23.56 -12.26
CA THR A 65 -10.11 -24.22 -10.96
C THR A 65 -8.78 -24.95 -10.94
N PHE A 66 -8.21 -25.21 -9.75
CA PHE A 66 -6.97 -25.97 -9.63
C PHE A 66 -7.03 -27.31 -10.38
N GLY A 67 -8.13 -28.07 -10.20
CA GLY A 67 -8.32 -29.35 -10.88
C GLY A 67 -8.32 -29.22 -12.40
N LYS A 68 -9.14 -28.31 -12.94
CA LYS A 68 -9.20 -28.03 -14.39
C LYS A 68 -7.81 -27.67 -14.95
N LEU A 69 -7.07 -26.80 -14.28
CA LEU A 69 -5.74 -26.37 -14.73
C LEU A 69 -4.72 -27.52 -14.71
N LEU A 70 -4.79 -28.43 -13.73
CA LEU A 70 -3.95 -29.63 -13.70
C LEU A 70 -4.36 -30.66 -14.78
N GLU A 71 -5.66 -30.82 -15.02
CA GLU A 71 -6.23 -31.73 -16.02
C GLU A 71 -5.90 -31.30 -17.45
N GLU A 72 -6.01 -30.00 -17.74
CA GLU A 72 -5.53 -29.35 -18.98
C GLU A 72 -4.02 -29.50 -19.21
N ASN A 73 -3.27 -29.97 -18.20
CA ASN A 73 -1.81 -30.19 -18.23
C ASN A 73 -1.43 -31.66 -17.93
N ASN A 74 -2.27 -32.61 -18.36
CA ASN A 74 -2.03 -34.06 -18.38
C ASN A 74 -1.88 -34.73 -17.00
N ILE A 75 -2.53 -34.18 -15.96
CA ILE A 75 -2.60 -34.79 -14.63
C ILE A 75 -3.98 -35.40 -14.39
N GLY A 76 -4.03 -36.68 -14.02
CA GLY A 76 -5.30 -37.41 -13.85
C GLY A 76 -6.05 -37.03 -12.57
N ALA A 77 -7.38 -37.21 -12.58
CA ALA A 77 -8.26 -36.87 -11.45
C ALA A 77 -7.85 -37.53 -10.11
N VAL A 78 -7.27 -38.74 -10.15
CA VAL A 78 -6.75 -39.44 -8.96
C VAL A 78 -5.55 -38.68 -8.37
N ASP A 79 -4.61 -38.26 -9.22
CA ASP A 79 -3.43 -37.48 -8.81
C ASP A 79 -3.85 -36.10 -8.29
N ILE A 80 -4.77 -35.42 -8.99
CA ILE A 80 -5.36 -34.13 -8.56
C ILE A 80 -5.96 -34.24 -7.15
N HIS A 81 -6.68 -35.32 -6.84
CA HIS A 81 -7.19 -35.57 -5.49
C HIS A 81 -6.05 -35.76 -4.48
N ASN A 82 -5.07 -36.60 -4.82
CA ASN A 82 -3.92 -36.93 -3.96
C ASN A 82 -3.10 -35.66 -3.62
N ILE A 83 -2.81 -34.84 -4.62
CA ILE A 83 -2.19 -33.51 -4.49
C ILE A 83 -3.04 -32.63 -3.57
N THR A 84 -4.34 -32.47 -3.86
CA THR A 84 -5.23 -31.61 -3.09
C THR A 84 -5.31 -31.98 -1.60
N GLN A 85 -5.22 -33.26 -1.24
CA GLN A 85 -5.14 -33.67 0.17
C GLN A 85 -3.76 -33.39 0.78
N LYS A 86 -2.66 -33.80 0.10
CA LYS A 86 -1.29 -33.64 0.60
C LYS A 86 -0.88 -32.18 0.77
N THR A 87 -1.32 -31.28 -0.10
CA THR A 87 -0.94 -29.85 -0.06
C THR A 87 -1.81 -29.01 0.89
N LYS A 88 -2.91 -29.56 1.40
CA LYS A 88 -4.04 -28.82 2.00
C LYS A 88 -3.71 -27.82 3.10
N GLY A 89 -2.64 -28.07 3.88
CA GLY A 89 -2.18 -27.15 4.93
C GLY A 89 -1.53 -25.87 4.39
N GLU A 90 -0.77 -26.00 3.29
CA GLU A 90 -0.04 -24.89 2.68
C GLU A 90 -0.78 -24.25 1.51
N PHE A 91 -1.48 -25.07 0.71
CA PHE A 91 -2.26 -24.65 -0.45
C PHE A 91 -3.69 -25.21 -0.40
N ASN A 92 -4.67 -24.30 -0.35
CA ASN A 92 -6.08 -24.62 -0.50
C ASN A 92 -6.57 -24.10 -1.87
N PRO A 93 -7.03 -24.97 -2.78
CA PRO A 93 -7.56 -24.56 -4.09
C PRO A 93 -8.64 -23.48 -4.07
N LYS A 94 -9.42 -23.35 -2.99
CA LYS A 94 -10.43 -22.29 -2.83
C LYS A 94 -9.85 -20.89 -2.64
N ASN A 95 -8.52 -20.78 -2.49
CA ASN A 95 -7.81 -19.50 -2.40
C ASN A 95 -7.34 -18.99 -3.78
N ILE A 96 -7.51 -19.77 -4.85
CA ILE A 96 -7.34 -19.31 -6.23
C ILE A 96 -8.40 -18.24 -6.52
N ARG A 97 -8.00 -17.15 -7.19
CA ARG A 97 -8.88 -16.04 -7.57
C ARG A 97 -8.59 -15.59 -9.00
N THR A 98 -9.64 -15.23 -9.73
CA THR A 98 -9.57 -14.60 -11.05
C THR A 98 -8.64 -13.38 -11.04
N GLY A 99 -7.89 -13.16 -12.12
CA GLY A 99 -6.97 -12.03 -12.24
C GLY A 99 -5.67 -12.18 -11.43
N LYS A 100 -5.32 -13.41 -11.04
CA LYS A 100 -4.05 -13.74 -10.37
C LYS A 100 -3.18 -14.60 -11.28
N VAL A 101 -1.87 -14.40 -11.18
CA VAL A 101 -0.88 -15.13 -11.97
C VAL A 101 -0.73 -16.54 -11.42
N TYR A 102 -0.64 -17.50 -12.34
CA TYR A 102 -0.13 -18.83 -12.05
C TYR A 102 0.95 -19.19 -13.07
N ALA A 103 1.76 -20.19 -12.73
CA ALA A 103 2.74 -20.75 -13.64
C ALA A 103 2.84 -22.27 -13.50
N PHE A 104 3.15 -22.94 -14.59
CA PHE A 104 3.67 -24.30 -14.60
C PHE A 104 5.16 -24.29 -14.90
N LEU A 105 5.91 -25.12 -14.18
CA LEU A 105 7.30 -25.43 -14.47
C LEU A 105 7.40 -26.85 -15.01
N TYR A 106 8.13 -27.01 -16.11
CA TYR A 106 8.46 -28.30 -16.73
C TYR A 106 9.98 -28.47 -16.64
N ASP A 107 10.46 -29.67 -16.30
CA ASP A 107 11.89 -29.96 -16.38
C ASP A 107 12.27 -30.09 -17.86
N LYS A 108 13.41 -29.52 -18.30
CA LYS A 108 13.83 -29.62 -19.70
C LYS A 108 14.29 -31.03 -20.09
N LYS A 109 14.51 -31.92 -19.13
CA LYS A 109 14.85 -33.34 -19.34
C LYS A 109 13.60 -34.21 -19.51
N ASP A 110 12.50 -33.84 -18.86
CA ASP A 110 11.18 -34.45 -19.05
C ASP A 110 10.09 -33.36 -19.04
N PRO A 111 9.72 -32.82 -20.22
CA PRO A 111 8.66 -31.84 -20.34
C PRO A 111 7.25 -32.47 -20.48
N SER A 112 7.09 -33.79 -20.32
CA SER A 112 5.80 -34.48 -20.57
C SER A 112 4.70 -34.10 -19.57
N LYS A 113 5.09 -33.72 -18.35
CA LYS A 113 4.21 -33.26 -17.26
C LYS A 113 4.87 -32.09 -16.51
N PRO A 114 4.08 -31.19 -15.90
CA PRO A 114 4.64 -30.12 -15.08
C PRO A 114 5.25 -30.69 -13.78
N HIS A 115 6.48 -30.31 -13.49
CA HIS A 115 7.20 -30.56 -12.24
C HIS A 115 6.58 -29.79 -11.05
N SER A 116 6.05 -28.60 -11.30
CA SER A 116 5.38 -27.78 -10.28
C SER A 116 4.31 -26.86 -10.85
N PHE A 117 3.27 -26.62 -10.06
CA PHE A 117 2.32 -25.53 -10.23
C PHE A 117 2.67 -24.43 -9.22
N ILE A 118 2.61 -23.18 -9.63
CA ILE A 118 2.91 -22.01 -8.81
C ILE A 118 1.72 -21.06 -8.88
N TYR A 119 1.25 -20.59 -7.73
CA TYR A 119 0.17 -19.59 -7.64
C TYR A 119 0.65 -18.34 -6.91
N GLN A 120 0.46 -17.18 -7.53
CA GLN A 120 0.92 -15.89 -7.03
C GLN A 120 -0.27 -14.99 -6.64
N PRO A 121 -0.76 -15.05 -5.38
CA PRO A 121 -1.90 -14.25 -4.92
C PRO A 121 -1.64 -12.74 -4.87
N ASN A 122 -0.38 -12.29 -4.77
CA ASN A 122 0.02 -10.89 -4.81
C ASN A 122 1.47 -10.77 -5.34
N VAL A 123 2.00 -9.55 -5.49
CA VAL A 123 3.32 -9.36 -6.13
C VAL A 123 4.49 -9.95 -5.35
N THR A 124 4.40 -10.10 -4.02
CA THR A 124 5.47 -10.64 -3.17
C THR A 124 5.35 -12.14 -2.95
N ASP A 125 4.15 -12.63 -2.66
CA ASP A 125 3.91 -13.97 -2.12
C ASP A 125 3.53 -14.95 -3.22
N TYR A 126 4.07 -16.17 -3.15
CA TYR A 126 3.68 -17.28 -4.01
C TYR A 126 3.62 -18.59 -3.24
N VAL A 127 2.86 -19.54 -3.77
CA VAL A 127 2.75 -20.90 -3.25
C VAL A 127 3.21 -21.86 -4.34
N VAL A 128 4.20 -22.69 -4.02
CA VAL A 128 4.69 -23.76 -4.90
C VAL A 128 4.00 -25.05 -4.51
N VAL A 129 3.42 -25.74 -5.48
CA VAL A 129 2.92 -27.11 -5.38
C VAL A 129 3.81 -27.99 -6.26
N ARG A 130 4.52 -28.94 -5.64
CA ARG A 130 5.34 -29.94 -6.34
C ARG A 130 4.44 -31.10 -6.79
N LEU A 131 4.57 -31.48 -8.05
CA LEU A 131 3.63 -32.37 -8.75
C LEU A 131 4.22 -33.75 -9.11
N GLY A 132 5.55 -33.89 -9.11
CA GLY A 132 6.24 -35.18 -9.20
C GLY A 132 6.22 -35.99 -7.89
N ASP A 133 6.91 -37.13 -7.88
CA ASP A 133 6.85 -38.21 -6.87
C ASP A 133 6.63 -37.76 -5.42
N SER A 134 7.44 -36.80 -4.95
CA SER A 134 7.30 -36.20 -3.62
C SER A 134 6.34 -35.01 -3.66
N VAL A 135 5.05 -35.31 -3.76
CA VAL A 135 3.97 -34.31 -3.78
C VAL A 135 3.85 -33.58 -2.44
N HIS A 136 4.18 -32.29 -2.42
CA HIS A 136 4.07 -31.38 -1.28
C HIS A 136 3.85 -29.94 -1.75
N ALA A 137 3.59 -29.02 -0.82
CA ALA A 137 3.52 -27.59 -1.11
C ALA A 137 4.18 -26.75 -0.03
N TYR A 138 4.63 -25.55 -0.41
CA TYR A 138 5.18 -24.55 0.52
C TYR A 138 4.85 -23.12 0.04
N LYS A 139 4.70 -22.21 1.00
CA LYS A 139 4.63 -20.77 0.73
C LYS A 139 6.05 -20.19 0.69
N ALA A 140 6.28 -19.24 -0.19
CA ALA A 140 7.52 -18.49 -0.28
C ALA A 140 7.24 -17.03 -0.68
N GLN A 141 8.24 -16.17 -0.48
CA GLN A 141 8.18 -14.77 -0.89
C GLN A 141 9.33 -14.49 -1.87
N ARG A 142 9.05 -13.66 -2.88
CA ARG A 142 10.05 -13.08 -3.76
C ARG A 142 10.91 -12.09 -2.97
N LYS A 143 12.09 -11.73 -3.49
CA LYS A 143 12.99 -10.83 -2.76
C LYS A 143 12.34 -9.46 -2.62
N VAL A 144 11.96 -9.07 -1.40
CA VAL A 144 11.47 -7.72 -1.14
C VAL A 144 12.64 -6.85 -0.68
N THR A 145 12.99 -5.85 -1.47
CA THR A 145 13.89 -4.76 -1.06
C THR A 145 13.08 -3.53 -0.69
N ILE A 146 13.55 -2.80 0.33
CA ILE A 146 12.95 -1.55 0.78
C ILE A 146 13.96 -0.44 0.45
N VAL A 147 13.51 0.55 -0.30
CA VAL A 147 14.32 1.68 -0.76
C VAL A 147 13.75 2.96 -0.15
N GLU A 148 14.56 3.67 0.63
CA GLU A 148 14.19 5.00 1.11
C GLU A 148 14.36 6.04 0.00
N LYS A 149 13.36 6.91 -0.15
CA LYS A 149 13.40 8.10 -0.99
C LYS A 149 13.16 9.34 -0.15
N ALA A 150 13.98 10.37 -0.40
CA ALA A 150 13.91 11.68 0.22
C ALA A 150 13.76 12.71 -0.91
N LEU A 151 12.58 13.33 -1.02
CA LEU A 151 12.19 14.18 -2.14
C LEU A 151 11.54 15.48 -1.65
N ALA A 152 11.63 16.53 -2.47
CA ALA A 152 11.07 17.85 -2.17
C ALA A 152 10.56 18.52 -3.45
N GLY A 153 9.59 19.42 -3.31
CA GLY A 153 9.02 20.17 -4.42
C GLY A 153 8.27 21.42 -3.97
N ASN A 154 7.87 22.23 -4.94
CA ASN A 154 7.15 23.48 -4.73
C ASN A 154 5.74 23.38 -5.34
N ILE A 155 4.74 23.93 -4.66
CA ILE A 155 3.41 24.07 -5.23
C ILE A 155 3.44 25.11 -6.35
N ASN A 156 2.92 24.70 -7.51
CA ASN A 156 2.59 25.56 -8.65
C ASN A 156 1.09 25.51 -8.96
N SER A 157 0.43 24.39 -8.67
CA SER A 157 -0.95 24.11 -9.06
C SER A 157 -1.76 23.43 -7.94
N ASN A 158 -1.30 22.27 -7.45
CA ASN A 158 -1.87 21.48 -6.37
C ASN A 158 -0.91 20.34 -5.99
N LEU A 159 -0.98 19.88 -4.74
CA LEU A 159 -0.09 18.84 -4.21
C LEU A 159 -0.04 17.57 -5.10
N THR A 160 -1.14 17.11 -5.68
CA THR A 160 -1.15 15.86 -6.45
C THR A 160 -0.30 15.97 -7.71
N VAL A 161 -0.47 17.04 -8.49
CA VAL A 161 0.29 17.27 -9.73
C VAL A 161 1.74 17.60 -9.41
N ASP A 162 1.96 18.54 -8.50
CA ASP A 162 3.30 19.08 -8.25
C ASP A 162 4.22 18.05 -7.55
N ALA A 163 3.68 17.16 -6.71
CA ALA A 163 4.45 16.07 -6.10
C ALA A 163 4.76 14.92 -7.08
N LEU A 164 3.85 14.61 -8.01
CA LEU A 164 4.12 13.65 -9.09
C LEU A 164 5.23 14.17 -10.02
N ALA A 165 5.21 15.47 -10.35
CA ALA A 165 6.28 16.12 -11.11
C ALA A 165 7.62 16.15 -10.33
N ALA A 166 7.59 16.23 -8.99
CA ALA A 166 8.76 16.04 -8.13
C ALA A 166 9.21 14.58 -7.96
N GLY A 167 8.65 13.63 -8.73
CA GLY A 167 9.01 12.21 -8.70
C GLY A 167 8.48 11.41 -7.50
N ILE A 168 7.60 11.99 -6.68
CA ILE A 168 6.99 11.31 -5.53
C ILE A 168 5.85 10.43 -6.04
N SER A 169 5.86 9.14 -5.69
CA SER A 169 4.82 8.21 -6.18
C SER A 169 3.43 8.55 -5.62
N ALA A 170 2.38 8.33 -6.43
CA ALA A 170 1.00 8.72 -6.11
C ALA A 170 0.52 8.24 -4.73
N ASN A 171 0.95 7.04 -4.30
CA ASN A 171 0.64 6.49 -2.98
C ASN A 171 1.30 7.28 -1.83
N ALA A 172 2.54 7.73 -2.02
CA ALA A 172 3.25 8.55 -1.03
C ALA A 172 2.65 9.96 -0.96
N THR A 173 2.32 10.55 -2.11
CA THR A 173 1.59 11.83 -2.20
C THR A 173 0.24 11.77 -1.50
N TYR A 174 -0.54 10.70 -1.71
CA TYR A 174 -1.81 10.48 -1.00
C TYR A 174 -1.61 10.32 0.52
N GLN A 175 -0.62 9.54 0.95
CA GLN A 175 -0.29 9.40 2.38
C GLN A 175 0.13 10.74 3.00
N MET A 176 0.93 11.55 2.30
CA MET A 176 1.32 12.89 2.75
C MET A 176 0.11 13.84 2.87
N GLY A 177 -0.83 13.79 1.92
CA GLY A 177 -2.11 14.48 2.05
C GLY A 177 -2.85 14.07 3.34
N GLN A 178 -2.99 12.76 3.57
CA GLN A 178 -3.66 12.21 4.77
C GLN A 178 -2.95 12.52 6.10
N ILE A 179 -1.68 12.92 6.08
CA ILE A 179 -0.94 13.38 7.27
C ILE A 179 -1.35 14.81 7.64
N PHE A 180 -1.48 15.72 6.66
CA PHE A 180 -1.72 17.15 6.89
C PHE A 180 -3.16 17.63 6.67
N ASP A 181 -4.10 16.78 6.22
CA ASP A 181 -5.53 17.09 5.95
C ASP A 181 -6.29 17.77 7.12
N TYR A 182 -5.78 17.64 8.35
CA TYR A 182 -6.33 18.26 9.56
C TYR A 182 -5.67 19.59 9.95
N THR A 183 -4.53 19.91 9.34
CA THR A 183 -3.58 20.97 9.71
C THR A 183 -3.44 22.05 8.63
N ILE A 184 -3.54 21.66 7.36
CA ILE A 184 -3.40 22.51 6.18
C ILE A 184 -4.72 22.46 5.38
N ASP A 185 -5.21 23.63 4.95
CA ASP A 185 -6.35 23.68 4.02
C ASP A 185 -5.82 23.58 2.59
N PHE A 186 -5.81 22.36 2.02
CA PHE A 186 -5.25 22.09 0.70
C PHE A 186 -5.94 22.87 -0.44
N PHE A 187 -7.16 23.36 -0.24
CA PHE A 187 -7.85 24.25 -1.19
C PHE A 187 -7.33 25.71 -1.14
N ARG A 188 -6.38 26.01 -0.25
CA ARG A 188 -5.75 27.32 -0.04
C ARG A 188 -4.22 27.26 -0.11
N LEU A 189 -3.65 26.25 -0.77
CA LEU A 189 -2.24 26.29 -1.14
C LEU A 189 -1.99 27.44 -2.12
N GLN A 190 -0.81 28.04 -2.03
CA GLN A 190 -0.36 29.13 -2.89
C GLN A 190 0.89 28.72 -3.66
N LYS A 191 1.13 29.36 -4.81
CA LYS A 191 2.38 29.13 -5.56
C LYS A 191 3.57 29.57 -4.71
N GLY A 192 4.48 28.64 -4.44
CA GLY A 192 5.63 28.85 -3.54
C GLY A 192 5.49 28.29 -2.12
N ASP A 193 4.31 27.81 -1.70
CA ASP A 193 4.24 26.83 -0.61
C ASP A 193 5.08 25.60 -1.03
N ASN A 194 5.87 25.01 -0.14
CA ASN A 194 6.76 23.89 -0.48
C ASN A 194 6.55 22.67 0.42
N PHE A 195 6.87 21.49 -0.11
CA PHE A 195 6.66 20.21 0.55
C PHE A 195 7.92 19.34 0.45
N LYS A 196 8.13 18.48 1.45
CA LYS A 196 9.23 17.52 1.49
C LYS A 196 8.77 16.21 2.13
N ILE A 197 9.32 15.09 1.69
CA ILE A 197 8.91 13.76 2.15
C ILE A 197 10.11 12.81 2.23
N ILE A 198 10.16 12.02 3.31
CA ILE A 198 11.06 10.88 3.46
C ILE A 198 10.18 9.65 3.65
N TYR A 199 10.27 8.69 2.72
CA TYR A 199 9.38 7.54 2.67
C TYR A 199 10.07 6.31 2.09
N GLU A 200 9.50 5.15 2.37
CA GLU A 200 10.04 3.85 1.97
C GLU A 200 9.17 3.22 0.89
N GLU A 201 9.77 2.89 -0.25
CA GLU A 201 9.14 2.13 -1.33
C GLU A 201 9.59 0.67 -1.31
N ARG A 202 8.67 -0.23 -1.64
CA ARG A 202 8.92 -1.66 -1.77
C ARG A 202 9.23 -2.00 -3.22
N TYR A 203 10.25 -2.78 -3.45
CA TYR A 203 10.56 -3.38 -4.75
C TYR A 203 10.61 -4.90 -4.60
N VAL A 204 10.09 -5.61 -5.61
CA VAL A 204 10.15 -7.07 -5.72
C VAL A 204 11.17 -7.44 -6.77
N ASP A 205 12.07 -8.35 -6.40
CA ASP A 205 13.26 -8.75 -7.16
C ASP A 205 13.99 -7.50 -7.70
N ASP A 206 14.19 -6.54 -6.78
CA ASP A 206 14.87 -5.23 -6.92
C ASP A 206 14.33 -4.27 -8.00
N THR A 207 13.29 -4.66 -8.74
CA THR A 207 12.89 -3.98 -9.99
C THR A 207 11.41 -3.65 -10.07
N ILE A 208 10.54 -4.52 -9.55
CA ILE A 208 9.08 -4.35 -9.65
C ILE A 208 8.57 -3.55 -8.46
N PHE A 209 8.12 -2.31 -8.69
CA PHE A 209 7.50 -1.50 -7.63
C PHE A 209 6.27 -2.19 -7.04
N ALA A 210 6.29 -2.36 -5.71
CA ALA A 210 5.30 -3.10 -4.94
C ALA A 210 4.56 -2.22 -3.91
N GLY A 211 4.61 -0.90 -4.08
CA GLY A 211 3.92 0.08 -3.24
C GLY A 211 4.82 0.79 -2.23
N VAL A 212 4.21 1.64 -1.41
CA VAL A 212 4.86 2.38 -0.32
C VAL A 212 4.70 1.58 0.97
N GLU A 213 5.81 1.30 1.67
CA GLU A 213 5.80 0.65 2.98
C GLU A 213 5.31 1.63 4.06
N LYS A 214 5.97 2.78 4.17
CA LYS A 214 5.57 3.88 5.07
C LYS A 214 6.18 5.22 4.66
N VAL A 215 5.48 6.31 4.95
CA VAL A 215 6.11 7.63 5.09
C VAL A 215 6.79 7.69 6.46
N LYS A 216 8.09 7.97 6.50
CA LYS A 216 8.88 8.12 7.74
C LYS A 216 8.72 9.51 8.33
N ALA A 217 8.82 10.53 7.47
CA ALA A 217 8.60 11.91 7.84
C ALA A 217 8.12 12.72 6.62
N ALA A 218 7.43 13.82 6.88
CA ALA A 218 7.02 14.78 5.88
C ALA A 218 7.07 16.21 6.44
N TYR A 219 7.14 17.18 5.54
CA TYR A 219 7.17 18.60 5.84
C TYR A 219 6.28 19.34 4.83
N PHE A 220 5.63 20.39 5.31
CA PHE A 220 5.02 21.42 4.49
C PHE A 220 5.39 22.80 5.04
N GLU A 221 5.69 23.73 4.15
CA GLU A 221 5.58 25.15 4.42
C GLU A 221 4.27 25.64 3.83
N TRP A 222 3.40 26.20 4.68
CA TRP A 222 2.11 26.74 4.26
C TRP A 222 1.94 28.13 4.85
N GLN A 223 1.71 29.14 4.00
CA GLN A 223 1.61 30.55 4.39
C GLN A 223 2.84 31.06 5.14
N GLY A 224 4.04 30.61 4.74
CA GLY A 224 5.32 30.96 5.39
C GLY A 224 5.49 30.37 6.80
N LYS A 225 4.70 29.36 7.17
CA LYS A 225 4.82 28.63 8.44
C LYS A 225 5.22 27.18 8.20
N PRO A 226 6.28 26.67 8.86
CA PRO A 226 6.68 25.27 8.77
C PRO A 226 5.75 24.36 9.57
N TYR A 227 5.47 23.17 9.02
CA TYR A 227 4.74 22.07 9.63
C TYR A 227 5.50 20.77 9.38
N TYR A 228 6.08 20.18 10.42
CA TYR A 228 6.72 18.86 10.35
C TYR A 228 5.74 17.76 10.78
N ALA A 229 5.94 16.55 10.26
CA ALA A 229 5.21 15.36 10.68
C ALA A 229 6.13 14.13 10.65
N PHE A 230 6.26 13.43 11.78
CA PHE A 230 7.11 12.25 11.92
C PHE A 230 6.31 11.02 12.34
N ASN A 231 6.59 9.88 11.69
CA ASN A 231 6.01 8.58 11.98
C ASN A 231 6.58 8.02 13.30
N PHE A 232 5.74 7.65 14.27
CA PHE A 232 6.19 7.10 15.55
C PHE A 232 5.22 6.08 16.16
N THR A 233 5.75 4.93 16.56
CA THR A 233 5.01 3.87 17.25
C THR A 233 5.01 4.09 18.76
N THR A 234 3.84 4.41 19.30
CA THR A 234 3.66 4.71 20.74
C THR A 234 3.54 3.47 21.63
N ASP A 235 3.03 2.36 21.09
CA ASP A 235 2.94 1.06 21.77
C ASP A 235 3.29 -0.03 20.76
N SER A 236 4.47 -0.63 20.89
CA SER A 236 4.95 -1.68 19.99
C SER A 236 4.22 -3.02 20.16
N ALA A 237 3.50 -3.23 21.27
CA ALA A 237 2.72 -4.45 21.51
C ALA A 237 1.28 -4.32 20.98
N LYS A 238 0.75 -3.09 20.88
CA LYS A 238 -0.57 -2.79 20.27
C LYS A 238 -0.48 -2.23 18.84
N GLY A 239 0.72 -1.91 18.36
CA GLY A 239 0.96 -1.37 17.01
C GLY A 239 0.42 0.05 16.79
N THR A 240 0.26 0.87 17.84
CA THR A 240 -0.32 2.22 17.70
C THR A 240 0.70 3.22 17.14
N ASN A 241 0.86 3.16 15.81
CA ASN A 241 1.61 4.12 15.03
C ASN A 241 0.76 5.37 14.70
N GLY A 242 1.39 6.54 14.63
CA GLY A 242 0.78 7.82 14.29
C GLY A 242 1.81 8.82 13.79
N TYR A 243 1.33 9.96 13.31
CA TYR A 243 2.18 11.08 12.90
C TYR A 243 2.09 12.21 13.93
N TYR A 244 3.24 12.81 14.26
CA TYR A 244 3.40 13.81 15.31
C TYR A 244 4.26 14.99 14.83
N ASP A 245 4.03 16.20 15.34
CA ASP A 245 4.83 17.39 15.07
C ASP A 245 6.20 17.36 15.77
N GLU A 246 7.09 18.31 15.48
CA GLU A 246 8.43 18.38 16.09
C GLU A 246 8.42 18.61 17.62
N LYS A 247 7.26 18.89 18.22
CA LYS A 247 7.04 19.04 19.67
C LYS A 247 6.41 17.80 20.31
N GLY A 248 6.00 16.80 19.50
CA GLY A 248 5.35 15.56 19.93
C GLY A 248 3.83 15.63 20.00
N ASN A 249 3.17 16.59 19.36
CA ASN A 249 1.70 16.66 19.27
C ASN A 249 1.19 15.90 18.04
N MET A 250 0.12 15.11 18.17
CA MET A 250 -0.39 14.32 17.06
C MET A 250 -0.94 15.19 15.92
N MET A 251 -0.56 14.92 14.67
CA MET A 251 -1.01 15.69 13.48
C MET A 251 -2.52 15.58 13.23
N LYS A 252 -3.14 14.49 13.68
CA LYS A 252 -4.60 14.31 13.64
C LYS A 252 -5.26 15.13 14.74
N ARG A 253 -6.33 15.85 14.39
CA ARG A 253 -7.11 16.63 15.36
C ARG A 253 -7.64 15.77 16.48
N MET A 254 -7.61 16.28 17.72
CA MET A 254 -8.12 15.55 18.88
C MET A 254 -9.57 15.08 18.66
N PHE A 255 -10.39 15.86 17.94
CA PHE A 255 -11.77 15.53 17.58
C PHE A 255 -12.02 15.57 16.07
N LEU A 256 -12.73 14.55 15.57
CA LEU A 256 -13.41 14.58 14.27
C LEU A 256 -14.52 15.64 14.27
N LYS A 257 -14.76 16.25 13.11
CA LYS A 257 -15.81 17.27 12.90
C LYS A 257 -17.24 16.74 13.11
N SER A 258 -17.45 15.43 13.01
CA SER A 258 -18.77 14.77 13.07
C SER A 258 -18.63 13.32 13.58
N PRO A 259 -19.67 12.73 14.23
CA PRO A 259 -19.74 11.31 14.56
C PRO A 259 -20.15 10.40 13.37
N LEU A 260 -20.51 10.99 12.22
CA LEU A 260 -20.95 10.30 10.99
C LEU A 260 -20.19 10.84 9.77
N ASP A 261 -19.99 10.02 8.74
CA ASP A 261 -19.37 10.44 7.48
C ASP A 261 -20.36 11.17 6.56
N ILE A 262 -21.55 10.59 6.36
CA ILE A 262 -22.63 11.12 5.52
C ILE A 262 -23.83 11.39 6.42
N PHE A 263 -24.29 12.65 6.45
CA PHE A 263 -25.34 13.11 7.38
C PHE A 263 -25.95 14.43 6.92
N ARG A 264 -27.09 14.79 7.51
CA ARG A 264 -27.58 16.19 7.54
C ARG A 264 -27.79 16.62 8.99
N ILE A 265 -27.27 17.78 9.37
CA ILE A 265 -27.58 18.38 10.68
C ILE A 265 -29.04 18.85 10.64
N THR A 266 -29.91 18.25 11.46
CA THR A 266 -31.34 18.60 11.55
C THR A 266 -31.65 19.49 12.75
N SER A 267 -30.80 19.48 13.79
CA SER A 267 -30.85 20.45 14.88
C SER A 267 -29.45 20.75 15.40
N LYS A 268 -29.17 22.03 15.65
CA LYS A 268 -27.96 22.47 16.35
C LYS A 268 -28.16 22.47 17.88
N PHE A 269 -27.11 22.82 18.61
CA PHE A 269 -27.13 23.10 20.03
C PHE A 269 -27.81 24.46 20.31
N GLY A 270 -28.64 24.54 21.35
CA GLY A 270 -29.30 25.77 21.80
C GLY A 270 -30.77 25.59 22.16
N MET A 271 -31.48 26.68 22.40
CA MET A 271 -32.93 26.66 22.63
C MET A 271 -33.68 26.38 21.31
N ARG A 272 -34.61 25.42 21.31
CA ARG A 272 -35.53 25.18 20.19
C ARG A 272 -36.93 24.80 20.68
N PHE A 273 -37.91 24.89 19.79
CA PHE A 273 -39.21 24.27 20.00
C PHE A 273 -39.05 22.74 19.97
N HIS A 274 -39.64 22.05 20.94
CA HIS A 274 -39.52 20.60 21.09
C HIS A 274 -40.81 19.92 20.59
N PRO A 275 -40.82 19.28 19.40
CA PRO A 275 -42.06 18.86 18.74
C PRO A 275 -42.91 17.91 19.60
N VAL A 276 -42.29 16.95 20.30
CA VAL A 276 -43.01 15.97 21.16
C VAL A 276 -43.55 16.58 22.47
N LEU A 277 -43.13 17.79 22.86
CA LEU A 277 -43.49 18.41 24.14
C LEU A 277 -44.13 19.81 23.98
N HIS A 278 -44.36 20.25 22.74
CA HIS A 278 -44.97 21.53 22.35
C HIS A 278 -44.49 22.77 23.13
N ARG A 279 -43.20 22.82 23.52
CA ARG A 279 -42.60 23.94 24.26
C ARG A 279 -41.16 24.23 23.87
N MET A 280 -40.71 25.45 24.12
CA MET A 280 -39.30 25.81 24.03
C MET A 280 -38.48 25.05 25.08
N LYS A 281 -37.39 24.41 24.67
CA LYS A 281 -36.53 23.58 25.53
C LYS A 281 -35.08 23.66 25.05
N GLY A 282 -34.15 23.63 26.00
CA GLY A 282 -32.72 23.54 25.71
C GLY A 282 -32.37 22.22 25.04
N HIS A 283 -31.78 22.28 23.86
CA HIS A 283 -31.21 21.16 23.16
C HIS A 283 -29.69 21.17 23.31
N PHE A 284 -29.20 20.38 24.25
CA PHE A 284 -27.79 20.35 24.66
C PHE A 284 -26.95 19.36 23.84
N GLY A 285 -27.19 19.30 22.53
CA GLY A 285 -26.52 18.44 21.57
C GLY A 285 -26.72 18.93 20.14
N THR A 286 -26.20 18.18 19.16
CA THR A 286 -26.45 18.38 17.73
C THR A 286 -26.99 17.09 17.14
N ASP A 287 -28.09 17.18 16.39
CA ASP A 287 -28.76 16.04 15.78
C ASP A 287 -28.25 15.84 14.36
N TYR A 288 -27.61 14.70 14.12
CA TYR A 288 -27.11 14.27 12.83
C TYR A 288 -28.05 13.20 12.28
N ALA A 289 -28.92 13.56 11.33
CA ALA A 289 -29.85 12.63 10.71
C ALA A 289 -29.16 11.77 9.64
N ALA A 290 -29.42 10.47 9.71
CA ALA A 290 -28.95 9.44 8.80
C ALA A 290 -29.85 8.19 8.92
N PRO A 291 -29.86 7.27 7.95
CA PRO A 291 -30.65 6.04 8.03
C PRO A 291 -30.36 5.18 9.26
N THR A 292 -31.37 4.45 9.74
CA THR A 292 -31.19 3.41 10.76
C THR A 292 -30.13 2.40 10.28
N GLY A 293 -29.18 2.06 11.15
CA GLY A 293 -28.08 1.17 10.81
C GLY A 293 -26.79 1.88 10.37
N THR A 294 -26.81 3.19 10.08
CA THR A 294 -25.57 3.93 9.74
C THR A 294 -24.55 3.86 10.90
N PRO A 295 -23.25 3.55 10.65
CA PRO A 295 -22.25 3.45 11.71
C PRO A 295 -21.98 4.77 12.44
N ILE A 296 -22.10 4.78 13.78
CA ILE A 296 -21.73 5.90 14.64
C ILE A 296 -20.28 5.72 15.07
N ARG A 297 -19.43 6.68 14.72
CA ARG A 297 -18.01 6.73 15.07
C ARG A 297 -17.78 7.59 16.31
N VAL A 298 -16.84 7.18 17.17
CA VAL A 298 -16.36 8.04 18.26
C VAL A 298 -15.48 9.16 17.70
N THR A 299 -15.74 10.41 18.09
CA THR A 299 -15.04 11.57 17.53
C THR A 299 -13.61 11.74 18.04
N ALA A 300 -13.25 11.11 19.17
CA ALA A 300 -11.91 11.15 19.75
C ALA A 300 -11.58 9.84 20.46
N ALA A 301 -10.29 9.51 20.59
CA ALA A 301 -9.85 8.36 21.36
C ALA A 301 -10.19 8.53 22.86
N GLY A 302 -10.39 7.43 23.59
CA GLY A 302 -10.73 7.49 25.00
C GLY A 302 -11.21 6.15 25.59
N THR A 303 -11.96 6.23 26.70
CA THR A 303 -12.55 5.07 27.38
C THR A 303 -14.06 5.24 27.50
N VAL A 304 -14.82 4.20 27.17
CA VAL A 304 -16.28 4.14 27.32
C VAL A 304 -16.63 4.07 28.81
N ILE A 305 -17.24 5.14 29.34
CA ILE A 305 -17.61 5.24 30.76
C ILE A 305 -19.04 4.79 31.05
N GLU A 306 -19.95 4.97 30.09
CA GLU A 306 -21.35 4.53 30.14
C GLU A 306 -21.72 3.91 28.78
N ALA A 307 -22.44 2.80 28.79
CA ALA A 307 -23.05 2.17 27.62
C ALA A 307 -24.30 1.42 28.10
N GLY A 308 -25.47 1.70 27.51
CA GLY A 308 -26.74 1.13 27.95
C GLY A 308 -27.96 1.91 27.47
N TYR A 309 -29.10 1.70 28.10
CA TYR A 309 -30.38 2.32 27.74
C TYR A 309 -30.86 3.33 28.80
N SER A 310 -31.54 4.40 28.38
CA SER A 310 -32.47 5.15 29.24
C SER A 310 -33.63 5.73 28.42
N SER A 311 -34.77 5.99 29.06
CA SER A 311 -35.97 6.50 28.38
C SER A 311 -35.73 7.80 27.59
N GLY A 312 -34.95 8.73 28.15
CA GLY A 312 -34.62 9.99 27.49
C GLY A 312 -33.53 9.88 26.41
N ASN A 313 -32.56 8.97 26.56
CA ASN A 313 -31.40 8.86 25.66
C ASN A 313 -31.55 7.78 24.58
N GLY A 314 -32.50 6.86 24.74
CA GLY A 314 -32.52 5.59 24.03
C GLY A 314 -31.34 4.71 24.44
N ASN A 315 -30.89 3.86 23.52
CA ASN A 315 -29.57 3.24 23.59
C ASN A 315 -28.51 4.33 23.39
N TYR A 316 -27.54 4.42 24.29
CA TYR A 316 -26.49 5.42 24.23
C TYR A 316 -25.13 4.89 24.69
N VAL A 317 -24.08 5.59 24.25
CA VAL A 317 -22.68 5.41 24.67
C VAL A 317 -22.12 6.76 25.10
N LYS A 318 -21.24 6.75 26.10
CA LYS A 318 -20.51 7.94 26.58
C LYS A 318 -19.03 7.62 26.73
N VAL A 319 -18.17 8.46 26.16
CA VAL A 319 -16.72 8.25 26.10
C VAL A 319 -16.01 9.41 26.79
N ARG A 320 -15.16 9.11 27.77
CA ARG A 320 -14.24 10.07 28.40
C ARG A 320 -12.95 10.09 27.60
N HIS A 321 -12.49 11.27 27.18
CA HIS A 321 -11.27 11.42 26.39
C HIS A 321 -10.08 11.82 27.25
N ASN A 322 -10.29 12.74 28.18
CA ASN A 322 -9.35 13.13 29.23
C ASN A 322 -10.14 13.74 30.41
N ASN A 323 -9.46 14.42 31.34
CA ASN A 323 -10.09 15.06 32.49
C ASN A 323 -11.04 16.23 32.13
N MET A 324 -10.87 16.83 30.95
CA MET A 324 -11.66 17.98 30.47
C MET A 324 -12.85 17.56 29.59
N TYR A 325 -12.67 16.56 28.73
CA TYR A 325 -13.59 16.27 27.63
C TYR A 325 -14.29 14.91 27.73
N THR A 326 -15.58 14.90 27.41
CA THR A 326 -16.41 13.69 27.31
C THR A 326 -17.45 13.88 26.20
N THR A 327 -17.74 12.83 25.44
CA THR A 327 -18.78 12.86 24.38
C THR A 327 -19.85 11.81 24.65
N GLN A 328 -21.08 12.07 24.21
CA GLN A 328 -22.22 11.17 24.34
C GLN A 328 -22.96 11.03 23.01
N TYR A 329 -23.39 9.81 22.69
CA TYR A 329 -23.98 9.41 21.40
C TYR A 329 -25.26 8.65 21.70
N LEU A 330 -26.41 9.17 21.25
CA LEU A 330 -27.75 8.74 21.69
C LEU A 330 -28.57 8.06 20.57
N HIS A 331 -29.74 7.56 20.96
CA HIS A 331 -30.83 7.06 20.10
C HIS A 331 -30.46 5.85 19.23
N MET A 332 -29.39 5.13 19.55
CA MET A 332 -28.85 4.05 18.74
C MET A 332 -29.89 2.93 18.48
N SER A 333 -29.85 2.31 17.31
CA SER A 333 -30.55 1.04 17.08
C SER A 333 -29.83 -0.11 17.80
N ARG A 334 -28.50 -0.11 17.75
CA ARG A 334 -27.64 -1.12 18.38
C ARG A 334 -26.38 -0.49 18.95
N ILE A 335 -26.05 -0.86 20.18
CA ILE A 335 -24.75 -0.56 20.81
C ILE A 335 -23.74 -1.64 20.38
N LEU A 336 -22.52 -1.24 20.04
CA LEU A 336 -21.42 -2.15 19.69
C LEU A 336 -20.25 -2.07 20.69
N ALA A 337 -20.08 -0.93 21.37
CA ALA A 337 -19.08 -0.75 22.41
C ALA A 337 -19.55 -1.17 23.82
N ARG A 338 -18.61 -1.48 24.72
CA ARG A 338 -18.89 -1.90 26.11
C ARG A 338 -18.29 -0.93 27.13
N ARG A 339 -18.90 -0.81 28.31
CA ARG A 339 -18.34 -0.03 29.43
C ARG A 339 -16.94 -0.57 29.81
N GLY A 340 -15.98 0.33 30.03
CA GLY A 340 -14.58 0.02 30.27
C GLY A 340 -13.73 -0.16 28.99
N GLN A 341 -14.33 -0.27 27.81
CA GLN A 341 -13.60 -0.43 26.56
C GLN A 341 -12.81 0.84 26.20
N HIS A 342 -11.53 0.67 25.87
CA HIS A 342 -10.76 1.70 25.16
C HIS A 342 -11.17 1.75 23.68
N VAL A 343 -11.35 2.95 23.16
CA VAL A 343 -11.76 3.19 21.77
C VAL A 343 -10.82 4.20 21.09
N SER A 344 -10.44 3.91 19.85
CA SER A 344 -9.65 4.81 19.00
C SER A 344 -10.55 5.83 18.30
N GLN A 345 -10.01 7.00 17.95
CA GLN A 345 -10.74 7.97 17.13
C GLN A 345 -11.22 7.33 15.82
N GLY A 346 -12.47 7.62 15.43
CA GLY A 346 -13.10 7.06 14.23
C GLY A 346 -13.64 5.63 14.41
N GLN A 347 -13.36 4.95 15.52
CA GLN A 347 -13.88 3.61 15.78
C GLN A 347 -15.41 3.63 15.91
N VAL A 348 -16.06 2.65 15.26
CA VAL A 348 -17.52 2.47 15.36
C VAL A 348 -17.89 1.95 16.74
N ILE A 349 -18.82 2.64 17.41
CA ILE A 349 -19.27 2.33 18.79
C ILE A 349 -20.75 1.93 18.87
N GLY A 350 -21.50 2.12 17.79
CA GLY A 350 -22.92 1.77 17.68
C GLY A 350 -23.48 2.13 16.31
N LEU A 351 -24.78 1.92 16.11
CA LEU A 351 -25.49 2.18 14.85
C LEU A 351 -26.65 3.16 15.07
N VAL A 352 -26.89 4.07 14.12
CA VAL A 352 -27.98 5.05 14.14
C VAL A 352 -29.35 4.37 14.27
N GLY A 353 -30.28 5.01 14.97
CA GLY A 353 -31.66 4.55 15.15
C GLY A 353 -32.55 5.68 15.67
N SER A 354 -33.65 5.31 16.32
CA SER A 354 -34.62 6.25 16.89
C SER A 354 -35.13 5.77 18.26
N THR A 355 -34.25 5.26 19.12
CA THR A 355 -34.65 4.72 20.44
C THR A 355 -34.78 5.81 21.50
N GLY A 356 -35.65 5.60 22.50
CA GLY A 356 -35.96 6.61 23.52
C GLY A 356 -36.69 7.82 22.96
N LEU A 357 -36.41 9.02 23.48
CA LEU A 357 -37.07 10.27 23.08
C LEU A 357 -36.53 10.81 21.74
N ALA A 358 -36.83 10.12 20.64
CA ALA A 358 -36.46 10.48 19.27
C ALA A 358 -37.69 10.47 18.33
N THR A 359 -37.75 11.42 17.39
CA THR A 359 -38.85 11.53 16.40
C THR A 359 -38.55 10.83 15.06
N GLY A 360 -37.38 10.20 14.93
CA GLY A 360 -36.93 9.55 13.70
C GLY A 360 -35.42 9.30 13.69
N PRO A 361 -34.89 8.58 12.68
CA PRO A 361 -33.49 8.13 12.66
C PRO A 361 -32.45 9.26 12.68
N HIS A 362 -31.68 9.33 13.76
CA HIS A 362 -30.55 10.26 13.93
C HIS A 362 -29.61 9.80 15.06
N VAL A 363 -28.44 10.44 15.18
CA VAL A 363 -27.67 10.46 16.42
C VAL A 363 -27.71 11.87 17.03
N CYS A 364 -28.22 11.99 18.25
CA CYS A 364 -28.03 13.19 19.05
C CYS A 364 -26.65 13.10 19.70
N TYR A 365 -25.72 13.95 19.25
CA TYR A 365 -24.35 14.02 19.74
C TYR A 365 -24.20 15.15 20.75
N ARG A 366 -23.73 14.83 21.95
CA ARG A 366 -23.58 15.78 23.06
C ARG A 366 -22.12 15.90 23.45
N PHE A 367 -21.59 17.11 23.42
CA PHE A 367 -20.22 17.41 23.79
C PHE A 367 -20.16 18.00 25.20
N TRP A 368 -19.23 17.52 26.02
CA TRP A 368 -19.04 17.96 27.40
C TRP A 368 -17.62 18.47 27.60
N LYS A 369 -17.50 19.65 28.21
CA LYS A 369 -16.24 20.32 28.57
C LYS A 369 -16.32 20.75 30.03
N ASN A 370 -15.38 20.32 30.87
CA ASN A 370 -15.36 20.56 32.32
C ASN A 370 -16.71 20.26 33.01
N GLY A 371 -17.32 19.11 32.66
CA GLY A 371 -18.61 18.68 33.22
C GLY A 371 -19.85 19.42 32.71
N ARG A 372 -19.73 20.40 31.80
CA ARG A 372 -20.85 21.16 31.24
C ARG A 372 -21.06 20.82 29.75
N GLN A 373 -22.31 20.78 29.30
CA GLN A 373 -22.63 20.58 27.87
C GLN A 373 -22.39 21.86 27.08
N VAL A 374 -21.73 21.76 25.93
CA VAL A 374 -21.34 22.88 25.06
C VAL A 374 -21.59 22.57 23.58
N ASP A 375 -21.58 23.59 22.73
CA ASP A 375 -21.76 23.47 21.28
C ASP A 375 -20.43 23.10 20.58
N PRO A 376 -20.26 21.86 20.10
CA PRO A 376 -19.01 21.43 19.45
C PRO A 376 -18.73 22.16 18.13
N LEU A 377 -19.72 22.85 17.55
CA LEU A 377 -19.56 23.63 16.31
C LEU A 377 -19.08 25.08 16.57
N ARG A 378 -19.00 25.50 17.84
CA ARG A 378 -18.54 26.83 18.27
C ARG A 378 -17.32 26.79 19.19
N GLU A 379 -17.03 25.65 19.81
CA GLU A 379 -15.85 25.46 20.66
C GLU A 379 -14.54 25.55 19.86
N LYS A 380 -13.57 26.30 20.38
CA LYS A 380 -12.16 26.17 19.98
C LYS A 380 -11.60 24.88 20.61
N LEU A 381 -11.88 23.76 19.95
CA LEU A 381 -11.36 22.45 20.32
C LEU A 381 -9.83 22.40 20.16
N PRO A 382 -9.10 21.67 21.02
CA PRO A 382 -7.65 21.54 20.91
C PRO A 382 -7.26 20.89 19.59
N GLU A 383 -6.20 21.42 18.97
CA GLU A 383 -5.76 21.00 17.64
C GLU A 383 -5.19 19.57 17.61
N SER A 384 -4.77 19.03 18.75
CA SER A 384 -4.02 17.76 18.83
C SER A 384 -4.00 17.20 20.26
N VAL A 385 -3.52 15.96 20.41
CA VAL A 385 -3.18 15.36 21.70
C VAL A 385 -1.65 15.20 21.74
N PRO A 386 -0.94 15.65 22.80
CA PRO A 386 0.48 15.38 22.96
C PRO A 386 0.75 13.90 23.20
N ILE A 387 1.89 13.42 22.72
CA ILE A 387 2.44 12.11 23.06
C ILE A 387 2.62 11.96 24.58
N ASP A 388 2.51 10.74 25.10
CA ASP A 388 2.77 10.43 26.51
C ASP A 388 4.15 10.98 26.93
N ALA A 389 4.19 11.72 28.04
CA ALA A 389 5.40 12.38 28.53
C ALA A 389 6.59 11.42 28.70
N ARG A 390 6.33 10.15 29.02
CA ARG A 390 7.34 9.09 29.18
C ARG A 390 8.02 8.72 27.86
N LEU A 391 7.32 8.91 26.73
CA LEU A 391 7.84 8.62 25.38
C LEU A 391 8.51 9.84 24.75
N LYS A 392 8.25 11.06 25.22
CA LYS A 392 8.69 12.30 24.56
C LYS A 392 10.22 12.40 24.39
N ALA A 393 11.01 11.95 25.35
CA ALA A 393 12.47 11.94 25.24
C ALA A 393 12.98 10.96 24.17
N LYS A 394 12.35 9.78 24.05
CA LYS A 394 12.62 8.80 22.99
C LYS A 394 12.23 9.37 21.63
N TYR A 395 11.03 9.94 21.53
CA TYR A 395 10.49 10.55 20.32
C TYR A 395 11.43 11.61 19.74
N LEU A 396 11.83 12.60 20.56
CA LEU A 396 12.72 13.67 20.12
C LEU A 396 14.08 13.16 19.63
N LYS A 397 14.60 12.07 20.19
CA LYS A 397 15.84 11.42 19.73
C LYS A 397 15.65 10.69 18.39
N GLU A 398 14.51 10.03 18.16
CA GLU A 398 14.26 9.28 16.92
C GLU A 398 13.91 10.19 15.73
N ILE A 399 13.29 11.35 15.96
CA ILE A 399 12.97 12.30 14.87
C ILE A 399 14.14 13.19 14.44
N ALA A 400 15.16 13.38 15.28
CA ALA A 400 16.28 14.29 15.01
C ALA A 400 16.94 14.07 13.63
N PRO A 401 17.43 12.87 13.27
CA PRO A 401 18.04 12.64 11.95
C PRO A 401 17.04 12.79 10.79
N LEU A 402 15.77 12.44 10.99
CA LEU A 402 14.72 12.64 9.98
C LEU A 402 14.42 14.13 9.77
N LYS A 403 14.51 14.94 10.83
CA LYS A 403 14.37 16.39 10.72
C LYS A 403 15.58 16.99 9.98
N GLU A 404 16.80 16.63 10.35
CA GLU A 404 18.01 17.09 9.67
C GLU A 404 17.99 16.74 8.16
N GLN A 405 17.51 15.54 7.82
CA GLN A 405 17.31 15.10 6.44
C GLN A 405 16.22 15.90 5.70
N LEU A 406 15.09 16.22 6.36
CA LEU A 406 14.06 17.14 5.80
C LEU A 406 14.59 18.58 5.66
N ASP A 407 15.38 19.07 6.62
CA ASP A 407 15.93 20.42 6.61
C ASP A 407 16.91 20.59 5.43
N ALA A 408 17.78 19.60 5.21
CA ALA A 408 18.79 19.58 4.15
C ALA A 408 18.22 19.45 2.73
N LEU A 409 17.05 18.82 2.56
CA LEU A 409 16.34 18.76 1.28
C LEU A 409 15.97 20.16 0.79
N LYS A 410 16.44 20.54 -0.42
CA LYS A 410 16.04 21.78 -1.09
C LYS A 410 14.88 21.51 -2.03
N ALA A 411 13.82 22.31 -1.93
CA ALA A 411 12.72 22.28 -2.89
C ALA A 411 13.14 23.05 -4.15
N THR A 412 13.70 22.35 -5.14
CA THR A 412 14.03 22.94 -6.44
C THR A 412 12.75 23.41 -7.15
N PRO A 413 12.74 24.58 -7.81
CA PRO A 413 11.68 24.90 -8.76
C PRO A 413 11.62 23.83 -9.84
N ILE A 414 10.43 23.29 -10.11
CA ILE A 414 10.25 22.34 -11.20
C ILE A 414 10.17 23.16 -12.49
N GLU A 415 11.27 23.21 -13.22
CA GLU A 415 11.24 23.63 -14.62
C GLU A 415 10.49 22.55 -15.41
N MET A 416 9.36 22.91 -16.01
CA MET A 416 8.65 22.03 -16.93
C MET A 416 9.38 22.06 -18.26
N GLU A 417 9.96 20.94 -18.68
CA GLU A 417 10.43 20.78 -20.05
C GLU A 417 9.22 20.81 -21.00
N GLU A 418 9.03 21.92 -21.72
CA GLU A 418 7.99 22.09 -22.74
C GLU A 418 8.35 21.29 -24.01
N GLU A 419 8.40 19.96 -23.91
CA GLU A 419 8.70 19.13 -25.07
C GLU A 419 7.54 19.08 -26.08
N VAL A 420 7.86 19.57 -27.29
CA VAL A 420 7.19 19.28 -28.58
C VAL A 420 5.76 19.85 -28.78
N THR A 421 5.69 21.15 -29.12
CA THR A 421 4.65 21.68 -30.04
C THR A 421 5.22 22.59 -31.13
N ASN A 422 6.29 22.18 -31.83
CA ASN A 422 6.86 22.97 -32.94
C ASN A 422 7.11 22.15 -34.23
N VAL A 423 6.09 21.43 -34.70
CA VAL A 423 6.08 20.76 -36.02
C VAL A 423 4.72 20.98 -36.72
N GLN A 424 4.40 22.23 -37.08
CA GLN A 424 3.43 22.56 -38.16
C GLN A 424 3.34 24.08 -38.50
N LYS A 425 4.47 24.75 -38.76
CA LYS A 425 4.49 26.12 -39.33
C LYS A 425 5.55 26.32 -40.43
N GLN A 426 5.66 25.37 -41.36
CA GLN A 426 6.58 25.49 -42.49
C GLN A 426 6.11 24.83 -43.81
N THR A 427 4.81 24.92 -44.12
CA THR A 427 4.21 24.47 -45.41
C THR A 427 3.03 25.34 -45.87
N VAL A 428 3.15 26.67 -45.81
CA VAL A 428 2.42 27.60 -46.70
C VAL A 428 3.34 28.77 -47.05
N SER A 429 3.98 28.68 -48.22
CA SER A 429 4.72 29.74 -48.92
C SER A 429 4.60 29.49 -50.43
#